data_AF-A0A938QFJ5-F1
#
_entry.id   AF-A0A938QFJ5-F1
#
_cell.length_a   1.000
_cell.length_b   1.000
_cell.length_c   1.000
_cell.angle_alpha   90.00
_cell.angle_beta   90.00
_cell.angle_gamma   90.00
#
_symmetry.space_group_name_H-M   'P 1'
#
loop_
_entity.id
_entity.type
_entity.pdbx_description
1 polymer ?
#
loop_
_entity_poly.entity_id
_entity_poly.type
_entity_poly.pdbx_seq_one_letter_code
_entity_poly.pdbx_strand_id
1 'polypeptide(L)'
;MKINNIKREKVIMKVPEWADAQLSKDLPNLRAKGESQDLEYIETFPQNVRELAKEIAAFASSNQGIILIGVSDSGDLIGLSDASTSEGRDELLRRIEGICRGTIKPALTPSVKFAIESEKNILVLIVPRGNQPIYYCNNIPYLRHITESRPAEPHEVIESIRSWSMTESYDIDKPTPLGIFLSNLARILVDVLIYGDEVDDRSMNPWLDMWRAQFHQAAFDLRELGSQDIASKNNLSRDLFELADALDNVSSFHLYMGCWPEFSALINRAIELAKIIKIRNIDPIPISEASLNEVRQTIPSESRKLRNLVDRAEDMVRKGRLEEFQTLTSNIGLTLLRTSYYNIESLQVGINDKLRTIGKNLHLIETIRIYLDGGQSIRAIIERVTKLASELEEITTLLE
;
A
#
# COMPACT_ATOMS: atom_id res chain seq x y z
N MET A 1 18.36 16.31 -85.67
CA MET A 1 17.23 15.50 -85.15
C MET A 1 17.16 15.71 -83.64
N LYS A 2 16.22 16.55 -83.19
CA LYS A 2 15.85 16.69 -81.76
C LYS A 2 14.78 15.63 -81.43
N ILE A 3 14.46 15.53 -80.13
CA ILE A 3 13.26 14.91 -79.51
C ILE A 3 13.58 13.46 -79.05
N ASN A 4 13.54 13.04 -77.77
CA ASN A 4 12.74 13.46 -76.62
C ASN A 4 13.41 12.99 -75.32
N ASN A 5 13.48 13.84 -74.30
CA ASN A 5 13.64 13.37 -72.93
C ASN A 5 12.58 14.06 -72.07
N ILE A 6 11.49 13.32 -71.82
CA ILE A 6 10.34 13.76 -71.04
C ILE A 6 10.77 13.82 -69.57
N LYS A 7 11.03 15.02 -69.07
CA LYS A 7 11.10 15.26 -67.62
C LYS A 7 9.69 15.18 -67.06
N ARG A 8 9.41 14.11 -66.30
CA ARG A 8 8.26 14.06 -65.39
C ARG A 8 8.52 15.07 -64.27
N GLU A 9 7.82 16.18 -64.28
CA GLU A 9 7.75 17.11 -63.15
C GLU A 9 7.06 16.40 -61.98
N LYS A 10 7.80 16.15 -60.89
CA LYS A 10 7.21 15.85 -59.59
C LYS A 10 6.58 17.15 -59.09
N VAL A 11 5.26 17.27 -59.20
CA VAL A 11 4.49 18.31 -58.50
C VAL A 11 4.71 18.08 -57.01
N ILE A 12 5.47 18.98 -56.37
CA ILE A 12 5.65 18.98 -54.92
C ILE A 12 4.36 19.58 -54.35
N MET A 13 3.42 18.73 -53.95
CA MET A 13 2.22 19.18 -53.27
C MET A 13 2.59 19.89 -51.96
N LYS A 14 2.14 21.13 -51.80
CA LYS A 14 2.21 21.87 -50.54
C LYS A 14 1.23 21.22 -49.56
N VAL A 15 1.74 20.63 -48.49
CA VAL A 15 0.90 20.13 -47.40
C VAL A 15 0.24 21.34 -46.73
N PRO A 16 -1.10 21.37 -46.58
CA PRO A 16 -1.81 22.44 -45.89
C PRO A 16 -1.38 22.57 -44.42
N GLU A 17 -1.45 23.78 -43.84
CA GLU A 17 -1.01 24.04 -42.45
C GLU A 17 -1.72 23.18 -41.38
N TRP A 18 -2.92 22.69 -41.70
CA TRP A 18 -3.70 21.85 -40.79
C TRP A 18 -3.35 20.37 -40.82
N ALA A 19 -2.57 19.93 -41.83
CA ALA A 19 -2.13 18.55 -41.97
C ALA A 19 -0.67 18.40 -41.49
N ASP A 20 -0.37 17.29 -40.81
CA ASP A 20 0.98 17.01 -40.33
C ASP A 20 1.89 16.65 -41.52
N ALA A 21 2.80 17.56 -41.84
CA ALA A 21 3.69 17.44 -43.00
C ALA A 21 4.73 16.31 -42.86
N GLN A 22 5.10 15.92 -41.64
CA GLN A 22 6.00 14.80 -41.44
C GLN A 22 5.24 13.49 -41.59
N LEU A 23 4.09 13.38 -40.94
CA LEU A 23 3.26 12.18 -41.00
C LEU A 23 2.76 11.90 -42.43
N SER A 24 2.43 12.95 -43.19
CA SER A 24 2.06 12.85 -44.61
C SER A 24 3.17 12.26 -45.49
N LYS A 25 4.45 12.50 -45.15
CA LYS A 25 5.60 11.90 -45.86
C LYS A 25 5.83 10.45 -45.45
N ASP A 26 5.48 10.10 -44.22
CA ASP A 26 5.71 8.78 -43.64
C ASP A 26 4.57 7.78 -43.91
N LEU A 27 3.38 8.26 -44.32
CA LEU A 27 2.22 7.43 -44.68
C LEU A 27 2.53 6.26 -45.64
N PRO A 28 3.26 6.44 -46.76
CA PRO A 28 3.59 5.33 -47.65
C PRO A 28 4.37 4.21 -46.94
N ASN A 29 5.28 4.58 -46.03
CA ASN A 29 6.08 3.62 -45.27
C ASN A 29 5.24 2.91 -44.21
N LEU A 30 4.33 3.63 -43.55
CA LEU A 30 3.40 3.04 -42.58
C LEU A 30 2.46 2.04 -43.28
N ARG A 31 1.85 2.43 -44.40
CA ARG A 31 0.96 1.55 -45.17
C ARG A 31 1.66 0.29 -45.67
N ALA A 32 2.92 0.41 -46.09
CA ALA A 32 3.72 -0.71 -46.58
C ALA A 32 4.08 -1.74 -45.49
N LYS A 33 3.99 -1.40 -44.19
CA LYS A 33 4.23 -2.35 -43.10
C LYS A 33 3.10 -3.38 -42.94
N GLY A 34 1.90 -3.04 -43.40
CA GLY A 34 0.69 -3.82 -43.13
C GLY A 34 0.22 -3.70 -41.67
N GLU A 35 -0.94 -4.27 -41.38
CA GLU A 35 -1.47 -4.33 -40.02
C GLU A 35 -0.56 -5.15 -39.11
N SER A 36 -0.45 -4.72 -37.87
CA SER A 36 0.48 -5.31 -36.90
C SER A 36 0.04 -5.02 -35.46
N GLN A 37 0.88 -5.44 -34.50
CA GLN A 37 0.64 -5.25 -33.07
C GLN A 37 0.50 -3.78 -32.69
N ASP A 38 1.10 -2.87 -33.46
CA ASP A 38 1.12 -1.42 -33.22
C ASP A 38 0.46 -0.59 -34.34
N LEU A 39 -0.14 -1.22 -35.36
CA LEU A 39 -0.77 -0.52 -36.49
C LEU A 39 -2.07 -1.20 -36.93
N GLU A 40 -3.15 -0.41 -37.03
CA GLU A 40 -4.49 -0.85 -37.47
C GLU A 40 -4.98 0.02 -38.65
N TYR A 41 -5.65 -0.60 -39.63
CA TYR A 41 -6.30 0.12 -40.72
C TYR A 41 -7.82 0.11 -40.57
N ILE A 42 -8.44 1.23 -40.90
CA ILE A 42 -9.89 1.35 -40.95
C ILE A 42 -10.25 2.08 -42.23
N GLU A 43 -11.09 1.46 -43.07
CA GLU A 43 -11.42 1.99 -44.40
C GLU A 43 -12.10 3.35 -44.36
N THR A 44 -13.12 3.48 -43.49
CA THR A 44 -13.95 4.67 -43.34
C THR A 44 -14.26 4.91 -41.87
N PHE A 45 -14.58 6.15 -41.48
CA PHE A 45 -14.91 6.41 -40.08
C PHE A 45 -16.16 5.62 -39.69
N PRO A 46 -16.09 4.70 -38.70
CA PRO A 46 -17.15 3.73 -38.49
C PRO A 46 -18.44 4.41 -38.00
N GLN A 47 -19.57 3.92 -38.51
CA GLN A 47 -20.89 4.35 -38.01
C GLN A 47 -21.14 3.77 -36.61
N ASN A 48 -20.68 2.55 -36.37
CA ASN A 48 -20.72 1.91 -35.07
C ASN A 48 -19.53 2.36 -34.23
N VAL A 49 -19.79 3.21 -33.24
CA VAL A 49 -18.81 3.70 -32.26
C VAL A 49 -18.00 2.55 -31.62
N ARG A 50 -18.61 1.37 -31.46
CA ARG A 50 -17.95 0.20 -30.86
C ARG A 50 -16.74 -0.29 -31.65
N GLU A 51 -16.75 -0.18 -32.98
CA GLU A 51 -15.68 -0.68 -33.85
C GLU A 51 -14.38 0.08 -33.62
N LEU A 52 -14.43 1.41 -33.53
CA LEU A 52 -13.25 2.21 -33.18
C LEU A 52 -12.90 2.09 -31.69
N ALA A 53 -13.91 2.02 -30.82
CA ALA A 53 -13.70 1.97 -29.38
C ALA A 53 -12.96 0.70 -28.92
N LYS A 54 -13.25 -0.46 -29.52
CA LYS A 54 -12.54 -1.71 -29.20
C LYS A 54 -11.06 -1.63 -29.54
N GLU A 55 -10.70 -1.02 -30.66
CA GLU A 55 -9.30 -0.89 -31.10
C GLU A 55 -8.53 0.01 -30.15
N ILE A 56 -9.10 1.17 -29.81
CA ILE A 56 -8.49 2.11 -28.86
C ILE A 56 -8.33 1.44 -27.48
N ALA A 57 -9.32 0.70 -27.00
CA ALA A 57 -9.24 -0.02 -25.73
C ALA A 57 -8.16 -1.12 -25.75
N ALA A 58 -8.08 -1.90 -26.84
CA ALA A 58 -7.11 -2.97 -26.98
C ALA A 58 -5.66 -2.45 -27.01
N PHE A 59 -5.39 -1.38 -27.77
CA PHE A 59 -4.09 -0.70 -27.74
C PHE A 59 -3.79 -0.16 -26.33
N ALA A 60 -4.72 0.58 -25.72
CA ALA A 60 -4.50 1.13 -24.38
C ALA A 60 -4.15 0.05 -23.34
N SER A 61 -4.80 -1.13 -23.38
CA SER A 61 -4.50 -2.26 -22.49
C SER A 61 -3.14 -2.93 -22.79
N SER A 62 -2.71 -2.98 -24.05
CA SER A 62 -1.62 -3.87 -24.48
C SER A 62 -0.34 -3.11 -24.81
N ASN A 63 -0.41 -2.12 -25.70
CA ASN A 63 0.74 -1.35 -26.19
C ASN A 63 0.30 -0.07 -26.90
N GLN A 64 1.20 0.91 -26.96
CA GLN A 64 0.98 2.07 -27.84
C GLN A 64 0.77 1.59 -29.29
N GLY A 65 -0.15 2.24 -30.01
CA GLY A 65 -0.45 1.91 -31.40
C GLY A 65 -0.97 3.09 -32.21
N ILE A 66 -1.04 2.90 -33.53
CA ILE A 66 -1.50 3.88 -34.51
C ILE A 66 -2.71 3.28 -35.25
N ILE A 67 -3.78 4.05 -35.38
CA ILE A 67 -4.95 3.69 -36.21
C ILE A 67 -4.99 4.66 -37.39
N LEU A 68 -4.94 4.12 -38.61
CA LEU A 68 -5.09 4.88 -39.84
C LEU A 68 -6.51 4.72 -40.38
N ILE A 69 -7.29 5.81 -40.37
CA ILE A 69 -8.65 5.84 -40.89
C ILE A 69 -8.64 6.49 -42.28
N GLY A 70 -9.18 5.78 -43.27
CA GLY A 70 -9.11 6.11 -44.69
C GLY A 70 -8.21 5.17 -45.50
N VAL A 71 -7.86 3.99 -44.97
CA VAL A 71 -6.96 3.00 -45.58
C VAL A 71 -7.63 1.63 -45.58
N SER A 72 -7.57 0.89 -46.69
CA SER A 72 -8.10 -0.47 -46.76
C SER A 72 -7.23 -1.48 -46.01
N ASP A 73 -7.76 -2.65 -45.70
CA ASP A 73 -7.00 -3.76 -45.10
C ASP A 73 -5.82 -4.20 -45.98
N SER A 74 -5.91 -3.96 -47.30
CA SER A 74 -4.82 -4.21 -48.27
C SER A 74 -3.75 -3.11 -48.28
N GLY A 75 -3.96 -2.05 -47.48
CA GLY A 75 -3.12 -0.86 -47.40
C GLY A 75 -3.44 0.18 -48.48
N ASP A 76 -4.52 0.05 -49.25
CA ASP A 76 -4.85 1.03 -50.31
C ASP A 76 -5.43 2.31 -49.71
N LEU A 77 -5.08 3.46 -50.31
CA LEU A 77 -5.63 4.75 -49.88
C LEU A 77 -7.07 4.89 -50.35
N ILE A 78 -8.02 5.00 -49.44
CA ILE A 78 -9.42 5.31 -49.73
C ILE A 78 -9.64 6.82 -49.57
N GLY A 79 -9.23 7.36 -48.43
CA GLY A 79 -9.38 8.77 -48.05
C GLY A 79 -10.73 9.08 -47.42
N LEU A 80 -10.75 10.11 -46.56
CA LEU A 80 -11.95 10.60 -45.88
C LEU A 80 -12.44 11.88 -46.55
N SER A 81 -13.55 11.80 -47.28
CA SER A 81 -14.23 12.95 -47.88
C SER A 81 -14.60 14.00 -46.84
N ASP A 82 -15.06 13.55 -45.67
CA ASP A 82 -15.52 14.40 -44.57
C ASP A 82 -14.40 15.23 -43.95
N ALA A 83 -13.14 14.81 -44.11
CA ALA A 83 -11.98 15.55 -43.62
C ALA A 83 -11.54 16.70 -44.55
N SER A 84 -12.25 16.93 -45.67
CA SER A 84 -11.87 17.95 -46.68
C SER A 84 -12.22 19.38 -46.27
N THR A 85 -13.22 19.57 -45.40
CA THR A 85 -13.64 20.88 -44.89
C THR A 85 -13.15 21.08 -43.45
N SER A 86 -13.20 22.31 -42.94
CA SER A 86 -12.87 22.56 -41.53
C SER A 86 -13.94 21.95 -40.60
N GLU A 87 -15.20 22.14 -40.97
CA GLU A 87 -16.36 21.71 -40.20
C GLU A 87 -16.42 20.18 -40.06
N GLY A 88 -16.08 19.46 -41.14
CA GLY A 88 -16.06 18.00 -41.11
C GLY A 88 -14.90 17.44 -40.28
N ARG A 89 -13.75 18.11 -40.24
CA ARG A 89 -12.64 17.75 -39.34
C ARG A 89 -13.01 17.98 -37.87
N ASP A 90 -13.69 19.08 -37.57
CA ASP A 90 -14.17 19.37 -36.21
C ASP A 90 -15.23 18.37 -35.74
N GLU A 91 -16.10 17.91 -36.64
CA GLU A 91 -17.07 16.85 -36.34
C GLU A 91 -16.38 15.51 -36.05
N LEU A 92 -15.37 15.12 -36.83
CA LEU A 92 -14.59 13.91 -36.56
C LEU A 92 -13.91 13.95 -35.20
N LEU A 93 -13.32 15.10 -34.82
CA LEU A 93 -12.71 15.31 -33.51
C LEU A 93 -13.73 15.17 -32.37
N ARG A 94 -14.89 15.83 -32.47
CA ARG A 94 -15.97 15.71 -31.46
C ARG A 94 -16.48 14.28 -31.32
N ARG A 95 -16.61 13.55 -32.43
CA ARG A 95 -17.00 12.14 -32.40
C ARG A 95 -15.97 11.31 -31.64
N ILE A 96 -14.68 11.43 -31.95
CA ILE A 96 -13.61 10.71 -31.24
C ILE A 96 -13.61 11.03 -29.74
N GLU A 97 -13.74 12.30 -29.37
CA GLU A 97 -13.82 12.71 -27.97
C GLU A 97 -14.99 12.03 -27.23
N GLY A 98 -16.17 11.99 -27.87
CA GLY A 98 -17.36 11.31 -27.34
C GLY A 98 -17.12 9.82 -27.10
N ILE A 99 -16.44 9.13 -28.02
CA ILE A 99 -16.09 7.70 -27.89
C ILE A 99 -15.15 7.48 -26.71
N CYS A 100 -14.07 8.28 -26.66
CA CYS A 100 -13.02 8.18 -25.66
C CYS A 100 -13.48 8.49 -24.23
N ARG A 101 -14.43 9.40 -24.06
CA ARG A 101 -14.98 9.77 -22.75
C ARG A 101 -16.18 8.90 -22.33
N GLY A 102 -17.01 8.52 -23.30
CA GLY A 102 -18.26 7.81 -23.06
C GLY A 102 -18.09 6.29 -23.02
N THR A 103 -17.68 5.72 -24.15
CA THR A 103 -17.71 4.27 -24.44
C THR A 103 -16.52 3.53 -23.83
N ILE A 104 -15.36 4.18 -23.76
CA ILE A 104 -14.13 3.60 -23.24
C ILE A 104 -14.00 3.91 -21.73
N LYS A 105 -13.67 2.89 -20.94
CA LYS A 105 -13.43 3.00 -19.49
C LYS A 105 -12.16 2.25 -19.10
N PRO A 106 -11.21 2.85 -18.37
CA PRO A 106 -11.10 4.26 -18.00
C PRO A 106 -11.04 5.19 -19.23
N ALA A 107 -11.33 6.48 -19.05
CA ALA A 107 -11.24 7.43 -20.17
C ALA A 107 -9.78 7.60 -20.61
N LEU A 108 -9.56 7.76 -21.91
CA LEU A 108 -8.25 7.91 -22.54
C LEU A 108 -8.30 9.07 -23.55
N THR A 109 -7.19 9.77 -23.77
CA THR A 109 -7.11 10.81 -24.80
C THR A 109 -6.03 10.47 -25.84
N PRO A 110 -6.41 10.00 -27.04
CA PRO A 110 -5.45 9.76 -28.13
C PRO A 110 -4.99 11.09 -28.75
N SER A 111 -3.80 11.09 -29.37
CA SER A 111 -3.37 12.21 -30.21
C SER A 111 -3.98 12.04 -31.60
N VAL A 112 -4.78 13.02 -32.01
CA VAL A 112 -5.47 13.00 -33.31
C VAL A 112 -4.74 13.92 -34.28
N LYS A 113 -4.38 13.39 -35.45
CA LYS A 113 -3.69 14.12 -36.52
C LYS A 113 -4.36 13.85 -37.86
N PHE A 114 -4.25 14.81 -38.77
CA PHE A 114 -4.63 14.60 -40.17
C PHE A 114 -3.38 14.59 -41.04
N ALA A 115 -3.34 13.69 -42.01
CA ALA A 115 -2.25 13.59 -42.99
C ALA A 115 -2.82 13.45 -44.40
N ILE A 116 -2.04 13.85 -45.40
CA ILE A 116 -2.48 13.85 -46.80
C ILE A 116 -1.49 13.05 -47.64
N GLU A 117 -1.99 12.08 -48.39
CA GLU A 117 -1.22 11.34 -49.38
C GLU A 117 -2.02 11.26 -50.69
N SER A 118 -1.41 11.66 -51.81
CA SER A 118 -2.06 11.60 -53.14
C SER A 118 -3.46 12.25 -53.18
N GLU A 119 -3.60 13.45 -52.60
CA GLU A 119 -4.85 14.23 -52.47
C GLU A 119 -5.94 13.58 -51.61
N LYS A 120 -5.64 12.49 -50.91
CA LYS A 120 -6.55 11.82 -49.98
C LYS A 120 -6.21 12.18 -48.54
N ASN A 121 -7.24 12.59 -47.80
CA ASN A 121 -7.13 12.93 -46.38
C ASN A 121 -7.24 11.66 -45.53
N ILE A 122 -6.27 11.44 -44.66
CA ILE A 122 -6.18 10.31 -43.74
C ILE A 122 -6.21 10.85 -42.32
N LEU A 123 -7.03 10.23 -41.48
CA LEU A 123 -7.11 10.54 -40.05
C LEU A 123 -6.26 9.54 -39.29
N VAL A 124 -5.36 10.06 -38.45
CA VAL A 124 -4.37 9.25 -37.75
C VAL A 124 -4.55 9.43 -36.25
N LEU A 125 -4.86 8.33 -35.58
CA LEU A 125 -5.01 8.27 -34.13
C LEU A 125 -3.79 7.59 -33.54
N ILE A 126 -3.02 8.32 -32.74
CA ILE A 126 -1.92 7.76 -31.97
C ILE A 126 -2.45 7.47 -30.58
N VAL A 127 -2.69 6.20 -30.30
CA VAL A 127 -3.25 5.70 -29.04
C VAL A 127 -2.09 5.37 -28.10
N PRO A 128 -1.91 6.10 -26.98
CA PRO A 128 -0.86 5.76 -26.04
C PRO A 128 -1.19 4.46 -25.31
N ARG A 129 -0.17 3.77 -24.79
CA ARG A 129 -0.40 2.74 -23.77
C ARG A 129 -1.06 3.42 -22.57
N GLY A 130 -2.15 2.84 -22.11
CA GLY A 130 -2.91 3.39 -21.00
C GLY A 130 -2.17 3.29 -19.66
N ASN A 131 -2.60 4.09 -18.70
CA ASN A 131 -2.04 4.12 -17.34
C ASN A 131 -2.72 3.12 -16.39
N GLN A 132 -3.61 2.28 -16.92
CA GLN A 132 -4.37 1.27 -16.19
C GLN A 132 -4.15 -0.06 -16.90
N PRO A 133 -4.22 -1.19 -16.17
CA PRO A 133 -3.84 -2.50 -16.70
C PRO A 133 -4.76 -2.96 -17.83
N ILE A 134 -6.03 -2.56 -17.80
CA ILE A 134 -7.07 -2.99 -18.73
C ILE A 134 -8.02 -1.83 -19.03
N TYR A 135 -8.41 -1.71 -20.29
CA TYR A 135 -9.44 -0.82 -20.78
C TYR A 135 -10.61 -1.62 -21.35
N TYR A 136 -11.80 -1.09 -21.09
CA TYR A 136 -13.09 -1.66 -21.44
C TYR A 136 -13.75 -0.82 -22.52
N CYS A 137 -14.42 -1.50 -23.45
CA CYS A 137 -15.39 -0.91 -24.35
C CYS A 137 -16.76 -1.54 -24.08
N ASN A 138 -17.74 -0.76 -23.64
CA ASN A 138 -19.07 -1.24 -23.24
C ASN A 138 -19.01 -2.41 -22.24
N ASN A 139 -18.22 -2.26 -21.16
CA ASN A 139 -18.03 -3.25 -20.09
C ASN A 139 -17.35 -4.57 -20.50
N ILE A 140 -16.80 -4.66 -21.71
CA ILE A 140 -16.00 -5.82 -22.15
C ILE A 140 -14.53 -5.37 -22.22
N PRO A 141 -13.60 -6.06 -21.53
CA PRO A 141 -12.17 -5.76 -21.60
C PRO A 141 -11.61 -6.25 -22.94
N TYR A 142 -10.77 -5.44 -23.59
CA TYR A 142 -10.12 -5.84 -24.85
C TYR A 142 -8.60 -5.86 -24.71
N LEU A 143 -7.99 -6.85 -25.37
CA LEU A 143 -6.55 -7.00 -25.52
C LEU A 143 -6.19 -7.12 -27.00
N ARG A 144 -5.01 -6.63 -27.34
CA ARG A 144 -4.43 -6.69 -28.68
C ARG A 144 -3.57 -7.95 -28.79
N HIS A 145 -3.94 -8.84 -29.71
CA HIS A 145 -3.22 -10.07 -29.99
C HIS A 145 -2.83 -10.12 -31.47
N ILE A 146 -1.56 -9.82 -31.75
CA ILE A 146 -0.95 -9.75 -33.08
C ILE A 146 -1.61 -8.67 -33.94
N THR A 147 -2.68 -8.96 -34.66
CA THR A 147 -3.44 -7.99 -35.47
C THR A 147 -4.89 -7.85 -35.01
N GLU A 148 -5.33 -8.68 -34.06
CA GLU A 148 -6.72 -8.72 -33.63
C GLU A 148 -6.92 -8.02 -32.27
N SER A 149 -8.00 -7.24 -32.17
CA SER A 149 -8.52 -6.74 -30.90
C SER A 149 -9.67 -7.61 -30.41
N ARG A 150 -9.36 -8.50 -29.45
CA ARG A 150 -10.30 -9.50 -28.92
C ARG A 150 -10.66 -9.24 -27.45
N PRO A 151 -11.81 -9.76 -26.98
CA PRO A 151 -12.11 -9.79 -25.56
C PRO A 151 -11.00 -10.50 -24.76
N ALA A 152 -10.65 -9.93 -23.61
CA ALA A 152 -9.72 -10.55 -22.68
C ALA A 152 -10.44 -11.67 -21.90
N GLU A 153 -9.77 -12.81 -21.75
CA GLU A 153 -10.25 -13.88 -20.88
C GLU A 153 -10.04 -13.51 -19.40
N PRO A 154 -10.84 -14.05 -18.45
CA PRO A 154 -10.72 -13.70 -17.03
C PRO A 154 -9.31 -13.87 -16.46
N HIS A 155 -8.58 -14.90 -16.88
CA HIS A 155 -7.21 -15.14 -16.40
C HIS A 155 -6.21 -14.10 -16.92
N GLU A 156 -6.39 -13.59 -18.15
CA GLU A 156 -5.54 -12.55 -18.74
C GLU A 156 -5.77 -11.19 -18.08
N VAL A 157 -7.01 -10.90 -17.69
CA VAL A 157 -7.35 -9.72 -16.89
C VAL A 157 -6.65 -9.80 -15.53
N ILE A 158 -6.72 -10.96 -14.86
CA ILE A 158 -6.04 -11.18 -13.58
C ILE A 158 -4.52 -11.01 -13.73
N GLU A 159 -3.92 -11.59 -14.77
CA GLU A 159 -2.48 -11.50 -15.03
C GLU A 159 -2.05 -10.06 -15.36
N SER A 160 -2.85 -9.33 -16.13
CA SER A 160 -2.60 -7.92 -16.47
C SER A 160 -2.66 -7.03 -15.21
N ILE A 161 -3.64 -7.27 -14.34
CA ILE A 161 -3.74 -6.56 -13.05
C ILE A 161 -2.54 -6.93 -12.16
N ARG A 162 -2.19 -8.21 -12.07
CA ARG A 162 -1.08 -8.68 -11.22
C ARG A 162 0.26 -8.14 -11.68
N SER A 163 0.54 -8.17 -12.98
CA SER A 163 1.77 -7.64 -13.58
C SER A 163 1.84 -6.10 -13.47
N TRP A 164 0.71 -5.41 -13.59
CA TRP A 164 0.61 -3.99 -13.30
C TRP A 164 0.82 -3.70 -11.81
N SER A 165 0.29 -4.48 -10.89
CA SER A 165 0.61 -4.36 -9.45
C SER A 165 2.08 -4.66 -9.15
N MET A 166 2.73 -5.54 -9.92
CA MET A 166 4.17 -5.83 -9.81
C MET A 166 5.05 -4.71 -10.41
N THR A 167 4.58 -4.03 -11.45
CA THR A 167 5.32 -2.94 -12.15
C THR A 167 5.06 -1.58 -11.49
N GLU A 168 3.83 -1.37 -11.07
CA GLU A 168 3.26 -0.20 -10.42
C GLU A 168 2.96 -0.56 -8.97
N SER A 169 3.96 -1.12 -8.28
CA SER A 169 3.85 -1.39 -6.85
C SER A 169 3.50 -0.09 -6.13
N TYR A 170 2.22 0.05 -5.80
CA TYR A 170 1.79 0.66 -4.55
C TYR A 170 2.51 -0.16 -3.48
N ASP A 171 3.68 0.34 -3.12
CA ASP A 171 4.68 -0.38 -2.37
C ASP A 171 4.21 -0.40 -0.91
N ILE A 172 3.28 -1.31 -0.60
CA ILE A 172 2.81 -1.57 0.78
C ILE A 172 4.01 -1.91 1.68
N ASP A 173 5.12 -2.38 1.09
CA ASP A 173 6.33 -2.78 1.78
C ASP A 173 7.51 -1.80 1.63
N LYS A 174 7.42 -0.71 0.83
CA LYS A 174 8.36 0.41 1.01
C LYS A 174 7.81 1.38 2.04
N PRO A 175 8.59 1.69 3.09
CA PRO A 175 8.15 2.56 4.15
C PRO A 175 7.95 3.98 3.59
N THR A 176 6.69 4.36 3.35
CA THR A 176 6.34 5.74 2.99
C THR A 176 6.65 6.65 4.19
N PRO A 177 6.96 7.95 4.00
CA PRO A 177 7.19 8.85 5.12
C PRO A 177 6.04 8.86 6.13
N LEU A 178 4.79 8.76 5.64
CA LEU A 178 3.61 8.63 6.49
C LEU A 178 3.54 7.26 7.18
N GLY A 179 3.84 6.18 6.48
CA GLY A 179 3.92 4.84 7.06
C GLY A 179 4.92 4.76 8.20
N ILE A 180 6.15 5.26 8.00
CA ILE A 180 7.19 5.35 9.05
C ILE A 180 6.69 6.16 10.24
N PHE A 181 6.08 7.32 9.97
CA PHE A 181 5.53 8.19 11.00
C PHE A 181 4.48 7.46 11.85
N LEU A 182 3.53 6.77 11.21
CA LEU A 182 2.45 6.06 11.88
C LEU A 182 2.96 4.81 12.61
N SER A 183 3.95 4.10 12.08
CA SER A 183 4.61 2.98 12.77
C SER A 183 5.32 3.44 14.04
N ASN A 184 6.03 4.57 13.99
CA ASN A 184 6.68 5.16 15.16
C ASN A 184 5.65 5.60 16.20
N LEU A 185 4.58 6.27 15.76
CA LEU A 185 3.48 6.67 16.63
C LEU A 185 2.82 5.45 17.29
N ALA A 186 2.52 4.40 16.52
CA ALA A 186 1.93 3.17 17.03
C ALA A 186 2.79 2.54 18.13
N ARG A 187 4.11 2.45 17.94
CA ARG A 187 5.04 1.93 18.96
C ARG A 187 4.92 2.69 20.28
N ILE A 188 4.95 4.02 20.22
CA ILE A 188 4.87 4.88 21.42
C ILE A 188 3.50 4.71 22.11
N LEU A 189 2.42 4.75 21.35
CA LEU A 189 1.06 4.57 21.90
C LEU A 189 0.90 3.21 22.56
N VAL A 190 1.43 2.14 21.95
CA VAL A 190 1.38 0.79 22.53
C VAL A 190 2.15 0.74 23.86
N ASP A 191 3.35 1.29 23.93
CA ASP A 191 4.12 1.33 25.18
C ASP A 191 3.38 2.11 26.28
N VAL A 192 2.78 3.27 25.95
CA VAL A 192 1.96 4.05 26.90
C VAL A 192 0.77 3.24 27.41
N LEU A 193 0.07 2.53 26.52
CA LEU A 193 -1.09 1.72 26.88
C LEU A 193 -0.71 0.49 27.71
N ILE A 194 0.42 -0.14 27.43
CA ILE A 194 0.94 -1.28 28.21
C ILE A 194 1.26 -0.83 29.63
N TYR A 195 2.11 0.18 29.80
CA TYR A 195 2.48 0.63 31.14
C TYR A 195 1.31 1.26 31.89
N GLY A 196 0.39 1.90 31.18
CA GLY A 196 -0.86 2.39 31.74
C GLY A 196 -1.74 1.30 32.37
N ASP A 197 -1.79 0.12 31.76
CA ASP A 197 -2.55 -1.04 32.25
C ASP A 197 -1.83 -1.82 33.38
N GLU A 198 -0.57 -1.49 33.64
CA GLU A 198 0.30 -2.13 34.65
C GLU A 198 0.63 -1.22 35.83
N VAL A 199 0.03 -0.03 35.91
CA VAL A 199 0.34 0.98 36.96
C VAL A 199 0.15 0.42 38.36
N ASP A 200 -0.92 -0.33 38.61
CA ASP A 200 -1.20 -0.92 39.93
C ASP A 200 -0.16 -1.99 40.28
N ASP A 201 0.17 -2.86 39.33
CA ASP A 201 1.18 -3.92 39.47
C ASP A 201 2.60 -3.35 39.66
N ARG A 202 2.85 -2.13 39.17
CA ARG A 202 4.13 -1.41 39.19
C ARG A 202 4.11 -0.14 40.05
N SER A 203 3.25 -0.11 41.06
CA SER A 203 3.05 1.05 41.95
C SER A 203 4.18 1.30 42.95
N MET A 204 5.19 0.43 43.01
CA MET A 204 6.29 0.49 43.97
C MET A 204 7.66 0.56 43.29
N ASN A 205 8.64 1.19 43.93
CA ASN A 205 10.02 1.25 43.43
C ASN A 205 10.66 -0.16 43.34
N PRO A 206 11.51 -0.42 42.34
CA PRO A 206 12.01 0.52 41.31
C PRO A 206 11.06 0.72 40.12
N TRP A 207 9.97 -0.05 40.05
CA TRP A 207 9.06 -0.07 38.90
C TRP A 207 8.35 1.27 38.70
N LEU A 208 7.95 1.92 39.80
CA LEU A 208 7.33 3.23 39.76
C LEU A 208 8.22 4.28 39.07
N ASP A 209 9.51 4.33 39.43
CA ASP A 209 10.47 5.23 38.78
C ASP A 209 10.70 4.83 37.31
N MET A 210 10.75 3.52 37.02
CA MET A 210 10.94 3.00 35.67
C MET A 210 9.81 3.42 34.72
N TRP A 211 8.54 3.13 35.02
CA TRP A 211 7.45 3.43 34.08
C TRP A 211 7.19 4.94 33.99
N ARG A 212 7.45 5.72 35.04
CA ARG A 212 7.43 7.19 34.97
C ARG A 212 8.50 7.72 34.01
N ALA A 213 9.70 7.13 34.01
CA ALA A 213 10.73 7.46 33.03
C ALA A 213 10.32 7.07 31.61
N GLN A 214 9.62 5.95 31.43
CA GLN A 214 9.04 5.57 30.13
C GLN A 214 8.00 6.58 29.64
N PHE A 215 7.13 7.09 30.52
CA PHE A 215 6.17 8.14 30.16
C PHE A 215 6.84 9.47 29.82
N HIS A 216 7.91 9.83 30.53
CA HIS A 216 8.71 11.00 30.17
C HIS A 216 9.34 10.86 28.77
N GLN A 217 9.92 9.69 28.47
CA GLN A 217 10.49 9.42 27.15
C GLN A 217 9.41 9.42 26.05
N ALA A 218 8.25 8.83 26.32
CA ALA A 218 7.12 8.84 25.39
C ALA A 218 6.62 10.28 25.12
N ALA A 219 6.56 11.13 26.16
CA ALA A 219 6.20 12.54 26.00
C ALA A 219 7.20 13.27 25.10
N PHE A 220 8.50 13.07 25.31
CA PHE A 220 9.56 13.62 24.45
C PHE A 220 9.39 13.17 23.00
N ASP A 221 9.27 11.86 22.75
CA ASP A 221 9.14 11.29 21.40
C ASP A 221 7.87 11.81 20.69
N LEU A 222 6.76 11.99 21.42
CA LEU A 222 5.51 12.53 20.88
C LEU A 222 5.64 14.01 20.47
N ARG A 223 6.44 14.81 21.20
CA ARG A 223 6.71 16.21 20.81
C ARG A 223 7.56 16.28 19.56
N GLU A 224 8.58 15.43 19.47
CA GLU A 224 9.41 15.32 18.26
C GLU A 224 8.56 14.91 17.05
N LEU A 225 7.68 13.91 17.19
CA LEU A 225 6.73 13.52 16.14
C LEU A 225 5.74 14.64 15.81
N GLY A 226 5.15 15.27 16.83
CA GLY A 226 4.17 16.36 16.66
C GLY A 226 4.71 17.59 15.94
N SER A 227 6.03 17.81 16.01
CA SER A 227 6.73 18.92 15.36
C SER A 227 7.08 18.68 13.89
N GLN A 228 6.88 17.47 13.36
CA GLN A 228 7.14 17.16 11.96
C GLN A 228 6.04 17.71 11.04
N ASP A 229 6.41 18.09 9.81
CA ASP A 229 5.47 18.54 8.77
C ASP A 229 4.35 17.52 8.49
N ILE A 230 4.68 16.22 8.62
CA ILE A 230 3.75 15.11 8.40
C ILE A 230 2.61 15.17 9.44
N ALA A 231 2.92 15.47 10.70
CA ALA A 231 1.92 15.60 11.75
C ALA A 231 0.97 16.78 11.48
N SER A 232 1.52 17.91 10.99
CA SER A 232 0.73 19.09 10.64
C SER A 232 -0.20 18.83 9.46
N LYS A 233 0.31 18.21 8.38
CA LYS A 233 -0.47 17.87 7.19
C LYS A 233 -1.63 16.91 7.48
N ASN A 234 -1.47 16.04 8.48
CA ASN A 234 -2.46 15.04 8.87
C ASN A 234 -3.31 15.46 10.09
N ASN A 235 -3.23 16.72 10.54
CA ASN A 235 -3.95 17.24 11.71
C ASN A 235 -3.72 16.46 13.02
N LEU A 236 -2.51 15.92 13.20
CA LEU A 236 -2.14 15.13 14.39
C LEU A 236 -1.37 15.94 15.43
N SER A 237 -0.70 17.03 15.03
CA SER A 237 0.20 17.78 15.93
C SER A 237 -0.45 18.17 17.26
N ARG A 238 -1.68 18.69 17.23
CA ARG A 238 -2.41 19.08 18.45
C ARG A 238 -2.61 17.91 19.41
N ASP A 239 -3.08 16.77 18.91
CA ASP A 239 -3.39 15.62 19.74
C ASP A 239 -2.12 14.99 20.31
N LEU A 240 -1.03 14.98 19.55
CA LEU A 240 0.27 14.50 20.01
C LEU A 240 0.85 15.40 21.11
N PHE A 241 0.75 16.72 20.97
CA PHE A 241 1.17 17.65 22.03
C PHE A 241 0.31 17.53 23.28
N GLU A 242 -1.01 17.38 23.14
CA GLU A 242 -1.91 17.19 24.29
C GLU A 242 -1.61 15.88 25.05
N LEU A 243 -1.35 14.78 24.33
CA LEU A 243 -0.92 13.53 24.96
C LEU A 243 0.46 13.68 25.65
N ALA A 244 1.41 14.37 25.00
CA ALA A 244 2.72 14.64 25.59
C ALA A 244 2.61 15.45 26.89
N ASP A 245 1.80 16.51 26.91
CA ASP A 245 1.54 17.30 28.12
C ASP A 245 0.95 16.44 29.25
N ALA A 246 0.00 15.55 28.91
CA ALA A 246 -0.60 14.65 29.88
C ALA A 246 0.42 13.66 30.47
N LEU A 247 1.30 13.09 29.64
CA LEU A 247 2.36 12.18 30.08
C LEU A 247 3.44 12.90 30.90
N ASP A 248 3.81 14.12 30.53
CA ASP A 248 4.74 14.95 31.30
C ASP A 248 4.19 15.21 32.70
N ASN A 249 2.91 15.59 32.82
CA ASN A 249 2.26 15.79 34.12
C ASN A 249 2.32 14.56 35.02
N VAL A 250 2.17 13.35 34.45
CA VAL A 250 2.33 12.09 35.20
C VAL A 250 3.80 11.89 35.59
N SER A 251 4.73 12.05 34.64
CA SER A 251 6.15 11.82 34.89
C SER A 251 6.74 12.79 35.92
N SER A 252 6.33 14.06 35.92
CA SER A 252 6.81 15.11 36.82
C SER A 252 6.02 15.22 38.12
N PHE A 253 4.99 14.39 38.33
CA PHE A 253 4.13 14.47 39.51
C PHE A 253 4.93 14.28 40.80
N HIS A 254 4.70 15.15 41.79
CA HIS A 254 5.35 15.03 43.09
C HIS A 254 4.57 14.05 43.98
N LEU A 255 5.19 12.91 44.31
CA LEU A 255 4.56 11.88 45.12
C LEU A 255 4.53 12.28 46.59
N TYR A 256 3.35 12.23 47.19
CA TYR A 256 3.13 12.41 48.63
C TYR A 256 2.11 11.40 49.15
N MET A 257 2.04 11.25 50.48
CA MET A 257 1.12 10.29 51.10
C MET A 257 -0.34 10.63 50.77
N GLY A 258 -1.07 9.66 50.19
CA GLY A 258 -2.48 9.84 49.82
C GLY A 258 -2.72 10.47 48.44
N CYS A 259 -1.68 10.73 47.65
CA CYS A 259 -1.81 11.31 46.31
C CYS A 259 -2.42 10.37 45.25
N TRP A 260 -2.61 9.07 45.56
CA TRP A 260 -2.98 8.06 44.57
C TRP A 260 -4.23 8.40 43.75
N PRO A 261 -5.35 8.88 44.31
CA PRO A 261 -6.52 9.23 43.50
C PRO A 261 -6.26 10.33 42.47
N GLU A 262 -5.46 11.35 42.84
CA GLU A 262 -5.07 12.43 41.93
C GLU A 262 -4.11 11.92 40.85
N PHE A 263 -3.11 11.13 41.26
CA PHE A 263 -2.13 10.57 40.36
C PHE A 263 -2.77 9.61 39.34
N SER A 264 -3.68 8.73 39.79
CA SER A 264 -4.46 7.85 38.92
C SER A 264 -5.34 8.64 37.95
N ALA A 265 -5.87 9.81 38.32
CA ALA A 265 -6.65 10.64 37.41
C ALA A 265 -5.79 11.18 36.25
N LEU A 266 -4.56 11.60 36.52
CA LEU A 266 -3.60 12.05 35.49
C LEU A 266 -3.23 10.90 34.55
N ILE A 267 -2.95 9.72 35.10
CA ILE A 267 -2.65 8.50 34.35
C ILE A 267 -3.81 8.13 33.43
N ASN A 268 -5.03 8.06 33.98
CA ASN A 268 -6.23 7.74 33.21
C ASN A 268 -6.47 8.75 32.08
N ARG A 269 -6.21 10.04 32.31
CA ARG A 269 -6.30 11.06 31.26
C ARG A 269 -5.31 10.77 30.11
N ALA A 270 -4.05 10.46 30.42
CA ALA A 270 -3.05 10.14 29.40
C ALA A 270 -3.41 8.87 28.63
N ILE A 271 -3.87 7.82 29.31
CA ILE A 271 -4.30 6.56 28.70
C ILE A 271 -5.50 6.77 27.76
N GLU A 272 -6.51 7.53 28.20
CA GLU A 272 -7.69 7.80 27.36
C GLU A 272 -7.33 8.58 26.09
N LEU A 273 -6.44 9.58 26.20
CA LEU A 273 -5.91 10.27 25.03
C LEU A 273 -5.17 9.32 24.07
N ALA A 274 -4.30 8.46 24.60
CA ALA A 274 -3.57 7.48 23.80
C ALA A 274 -4.51 6.49 23.08
N LYS A 275 -5.56 6.00 23.76
CA LYS A 275 -6.59 5.14 23.16
C LYS A 275 -7.30 5.83 22.02
N ILE A 276 -7.75 7.08 22.21
CA ILE A 276 -8.45 7.85 21.18
C ILE A 276 -7.58 8.02 19.94
N ILE A 277 -6.31 8.38 20.12
CA ILE A 277 -5.36 8.56 19.01
C ILE A 277 -5.13 7.24 18.28
N LYS A 278 -4.98 6.12 19.01
CA LYS A 278 -4.78 4.80 18.41
C LYS A 278 -6.01 4.35 17.59
N ILE A 279 -7.20 4.41 18.18
CA ILE A 279 -8.45 3.97 17.53
C ILE A 279 -8.73 4.79 16.26
N ARG A 280 -8.46 6.09 16.28
CA ARG A 280 -8.78 6.97 15.15
C ARG A 280 -7.76 6.87 14.01
N ASN A 281 -6.47 6.72 14.32
CA ASN A 281 -5.41 6.93 13.35
C ASN A 281 -4.55 5.70 13.07
N ILE A 282 -4.58 4.67 13.92
CA ILE A 282 -3.75 3.46 13.78
C ILE A 282 -4.63 2.24 13.47
N ASP A 283 -5.64 1.97 14.28
CA ASP A 283 -6.48 0.77 14.17
C ASP A 283 -7.22 0.59 12.83
N PRO A 284 -7.65 1.66 12.12
CA PRO A 284 -8.29 1.53 10.81
C PRO A 284 -7.32 1.12 9.69
N ILE A 285 -6.01 1.18 9.94
CA ILE A 285 -4.99 0.91 8.92
C ILE A 285 -4.74 -0.61 8.88
N PRO A 286 -4.90 -1.25 7.71
CA PRO A 286 -4.59 -2.66 7.57
C PRO A 286 -3.08 -2.89 7.74
N ILE A 287 -2.71 -3.98 8.42
CA ILE A 287 -1.32 -4.41 8.54
C ILE A 287 -0.84 -4.91 7.17
N SER A 288 0.39 -4.55 6.79
CA SER A 288 1.03 -5.07 5.58
C SER A 288 1.30 -6.58 5.67
N GLU A 289 1.38 -7.25 4.52
CA GLU A 289 1.76 -8.65 4.46
C GLU A 289 3.18 -8.88 5.02
N ALA A 290 4.12 -7.94 4.81
CA ALA A 290 5.45 -8.03 5.42
C ALA A 290 5.39 -8.00 6.96
N SER A 291 4.64 -7.07 7.55
CA SER A 291 4.48 -7.01 9.01
C SER A 291 3.71 -8.19 9.57
N LEU A 292 2.71 -8.73 8.85
CA LEU A 292 2.04 -9.97 9.23
C LEU A 292 3.00 -11.17 9.20
N ASN A 293 3.88 -11.25 8.21
CA ASN A 293 4.91 -12.28 8.14
C ASN A 293 5.95 -12.14 9.26
N GLU A 294 6.33 -10.92 9.62
CA GLU A 294 7.19 -10.64 10.76
C GLU A 294 6.55 -11.12 12.07
N VAL A 295 5.26 -10.86 12.28
CA VAL A 295 4.51 -11.37 13.43
C VAL A 295 4.44 -12.90 13.43
N ARG A 296 4.16 -13.52 12.27
CA ARG A 296 4.15 -14.99 12.11
C ARG A 296 5.50 -15.64 12.43
N GLN A 297 6.61 -14.92 12.28
CA GLN A 297 7.93 -15.39 12.67
C GLN A 297 8.25 -15.10 14.14
N THR A 298 7.79 -13.95 14.64
CA THR A 298 8.07 -13.48 16.00
C THR A 298 7.43 -14.38 17.04
N ILE A 299 6.14 -14.72 16.91
CA ILE A 299 5.44 -15.52 17.94
C ILE A 299 6.09 -16.90 18.12
N PRO A 300 6.37 -17.70 17.06
CA PRO A 300 7.06 -18.98 17.21
C PRO A 300 8.52 -18.83 17.69
N SER A 301 9.20 -17.75 17.31
CA SER A 301 10.55 -17.45 17.81
C SER A 301 10.54 -17.21 19.33
N GLU A 302 9.64 -16.36 19.81
CA GLU A 302 9.50 -16.06 21.25
C GLU A 302 9.04 -17.28 22.04
N SER A 303 8.14 -18.11 21.48
CA SER A 303 7.75 -19.39 22.07
C SER A 303 8.95 -20.33 22.27
N ARG A 304 9.80 -20.50 21.23
CA ARG A 304 11.03 -21.32 21.32
C ARG A 304 12.03 -20.77 22.34
N LYS A 305 12.19 -19.44 22.42
CA LYS A 305 13.05 -18.80 23.44
C LYS A 305 12.52 -19.06 24.85
N LEU A 306 11.21 -18.95 25.05
CA LEU A 306 10.57 -19.20 26.34
C LEU A 306 10.74 -20.66 26.78
N ARG A 307 10.54 -21.63 25.88
CA ARG A 307 10.81 -23.06 26.14
C ARG A 307 12.26 -23.27 26.59
N ASN A 308 13.21 -22.73 25.84
CA ASN A 308 14.63 -22.87 26.18
C ASN A 308 14.96 -22.29 27.57
N LEU A 309 14.29 -21.18 27.93
CA LEU A 309 14.44 -20.56 29.24
C LEU A 309 13.86 -21.43 30.35
N VAL A 310 12.68 -22.01 30.14
CA VAL A 310 12.03 -22.95 31.07
C VAL A 310 12.89 -24.19 31.29
N ASP A 311 13.44 -24.79 30.23
CA ASP A 311 14.30 -25.99 30.32
C ASP A 311 15.55 -25.77 31.20
N ARG A 312 16.00 -24.51 31.32
CA ARG A 312 17.19 -24.11 32.08
C ARG A 312 16.86 -23.43 33.40
N ALA A 313 15.58 -23.22 33.74
CA ALA A 313 15.14 -22.47 34.91
C ALA A 313 15.73 -23.01 36.22
N GLU A 314 15.65 -24.32 36.43
CA GLU A 314 16.17 -25.00 37.63
C GLU A 314 17.71 -24.88 37.78
N ASP A 315 18.46 -24.89 36.68
CA ASP A 315 19.91 -24.65 36.71
C ASP A 315 20.24 -23.18 37.02
N MET A 316 19.49 -22.24 36.43
CA MET A 316 19.65 -20.80 36.70
C MET A 316 19.38 -20.47 38.17
N VAL A 317 18.29 -21.00 38.73
CA VAL A 317 17.94 -20.81 40.14
C VAL A 317 19.02 -21.39 41.06
N ARG A 318 19.51 -22.61 40.80
CA ARG A 318 20.61 -23.21 41.58
C ARG A 318 21.89 -22.36 41.55
N LYS A 319 22.12 -21.62 40.46
CA LYS A 319 23.26 -20.70 40.30
C LYS A 319 22.99 -19.29 40.82
N GLY A 320 21.83 -19.04 41.46
CA GLY A 320 21.47 -17.72 41.99
C GLY A 320 21.05 -16.69 40.93
N ARG A 321 20.73 -17.12 39.70
CA ARG A 321 20.38 -16.25 38.56
C ARG A 321 18.87 -16.12 38.35
N LEU A 322 18.11 -16.00 39.45
CA LEU A 322 16.65 -15.91 39.38
C LEU A 322 16.18 -14.56 38.83
N GLU A 323 16.78 -13.44 39.24
CA GLU A 323 16.44 -12.12 38.71
C GLU A 323 16.63 -12.08 37.18
N GLU A 324 17.71 -12.67 36.68
CA GLU A 324 17.93 -12.80 35.24
C GLU A 324 16.85 -13.65 34.56
N PHE A 325 16.44 -14.77 35.16
CA PHE A 325 15.33 -15.57 34.64
C PHE A 325 14.02 -14.75 34.57
N GLN A 326 13.71 -13.97 35.62
CA GLN A 326 12.53 -13.10 35.64
C GLN A 326 12.62 -12.01 34.57
N THR A 327 13.77 -11.33 34.42
CA THR A 327 13.98 -10.29 33.40
C THR A 327 13.88 -10.86 31.98
N LEU A 328 14.51 -12.01 31.70
CA LEU A 328 14.43 -12.64 30.39
C LEU A 328 12.99 -13.08 30.06
N THR A 329 12.27 -13.63 31.03
CA THR A 329 10.85 -13.97 30.88
C THR A 329 10.01 -12.74 30.62
N SER A 330 10.27 -11.67 31.37
CA SER A 330 9.59 -10.39 31.24
C SER A 330 9.77 -9.77 29.85
N ASN A 331 10.99 -9.81 29.30
CA ASN A 331 11.29 -9.30 27.96
C ASN A 331 10.55 -10.05 26.85
N ILE A 332 10.43 -11.37 26.98
CA ILE A 332 9.62 -12.20 26.08
C ILE A 332 8.14 -11.79 26.21
N GLY A 333 7.64 -11.67 27.44
CA GLY A 333 6.29 -11.21 27.73
C GLY A 333 5.95 -9.85 27.11
N LEU A 334 6.85 -8.87 27.25
CA LEU A 334 6.70 -7.54 26.66
C LEU A 334 6.65 -7.58 25.13
N THR A 335 7.45 -8.43 24.50
CA THR A 335 7.46 -8.59 23.03
C THR A 335 6.12 -9.15 22.53
N LEU A 336 5.60 -10.19 23.19
CA LEU A 336 4.28 -10.76 22.88
C LEU A 336 3.16 -9.76 23.16
N LEU A 337 3.27 -9.01 24.25
CA LEU A 337 2.29 -8.00 24.63
C LEU A 337 2.23 -6.89 23.57
N ARG A 338 3.37 -6.32 23.15
CA ARG A 338 3.44 -5.35 22.05
C ARG A 338 2.80 -5.89 20.78
N THR A 339 3.09 -7.15 20.44
CA THR A 339 2.51 -7.83 19.27
C THR A 339 0.98 -7.90 19.34
N SER A 340 0.41 -8.13 20.54
CA SER A 340 -1.04 -8.22 20.77
C SER A 340 -1.83 -6.90 20.61
N TYR A 341 -1.15 -5.76 20.51
CA TYR A 341 -1.80 -4.46 20.30
C TYR A 341 -1.97 -4.09 18.82
N TYR A 342 -1.32 -4.84 17.93
CA TYR A 342 -1.53 -4.74 16.49
C TYR A 342 -2.74 -5.57 16.06
N ASN A 343 -3.42 -5.15 14.99
CA ASN A 343 -4.58 -5.85 14.45
C ASN A 343 -4.21 -7.14 13.67
N ILE A 344 -3.86 -8.19 14.41
CA ILE A 344 -3.43 -9.49 13.85
C ILE A 344 -4.53 -10.56 13.87
N GLU A 345 -5.81 -10.17 13.97
CA GLU A 345 -6.95 -11.10 13.98
C GLU A 345 -7.08 -11.91 12.70
N SER A 346 -6.51 -11.42 11.59
CA SER A 346 -6.42 -12.16 10.33
C SER A 346 -5.62 -13.46 10.43
N LEU A 347 -4.76 -13.61 11.44
CA LEU A 347 -4.00 -14.84 11.68
C LEU A 347 -4.87 -15.92 12.32
N GLN A 348 -5.61 -15.56 13.37
CA GLN A 348 -6.50 -16.45 14.08
C GLN A 348 -7.47 -15.61 14.91
N VAL A 349 -8.75 -15.98 14.89
CA VAL A 349 -9.79 -15.31 15.69
C VAL A 349 -9.45 -15.43 17.18
N GLY A 350 -9.43 -14.28 17.88
CA GLY A 350 -9.16 -14.21 19.32
C GLY A 350 -7.67 -14.32 19.71
N ILE A 351 -6.74 -14.27 18.75
CA ILE A 351 -5.30 -14.34 19.03
C ILE A 351 -4.80 -13.17 19.88
N ASN A 352 -5.33 -11.97 19.65
CA ASN A 352 -4.96 -10.75 20.37
C ASN A 352 -5.16 -10.91 21.87
N ASP A 353 -6.34 -11.36 22.29
CA ASP A 353 -6.68 -11.47 23.72
C ASP A 353 -5.85 -12.56 24.42
N LYS A 354 -5.61 -13.68 23.73
CA LYS A 354 -4.76 -14.76 24.23
C LYS A 354 -3.31 -14.28 24.41
N LEU A 355 -2.73 -13.66 23.38
CA LEU A 355 -1.37 -13.11 23.43
C LEU A 355 -1.24 -11.99 24.45
N ARG A 356 -2.26 -11.14 24.59
CA ARG A 356 -2.27 -10.07 25.59
C ARG A 356 -2.24 -10.65 27.01
N THR A 357 -3.04 -11.68 27.25
CA THR A 357 -3.10 -12.35 28.55
C THR A 357 -1.78 -13.07 28.88
N ILE A 358 -1.23 -13.85 27.94
CA ILE A 358 0.05 -14.53 28.13
C ILE A 358 1.19 -13.52 28.29
N GLY A 359 1.26 -12.54 27.40
CA GLY A 359 2.27 -11.48 27.39
C GLY A 359 2.30 -10.69 28.69
N LYS A 360 1.15 -10.20 29.17
CA LYS A 360 1.03 -9.47 30.45
C LYS A 360 1.48 -10.35 31.63
N ASN A 361 1.02 -11.60 31.69
CA ASN A 361 1.37 -12.51 32.77
C ASN A 361 2.86 -12.86 32.81
N LEU A 362 3.51 -12.97 31.65
CA LEU A 362 4.97 -13.16 31.54
C LEU A 362 5.72 -11.88 31.90
N HIS A 363 5.25 -10.71 31.42
CA HIS A 363 5.89 -9.42 31.68
C HIS A 363 5.92 -9.10 33.18
N LEU A 364 4.82 -9.35 33.88
CA LEU A 364 4.70 -9.11 35.32
C LEU A 364 5.45 -10.13 36.20
N ILE A 365 6.12 -11.15 35.63
CA ILE A 365 6.94 -12.08 36.44
C ILE A 365 8.06 -11.36 37.19
N GLU A 366 8.60 -10.27 36.61
CA GLU A 366 9.65 -9.47 37.25
C GLU A 366 9.18 -8.69 38.47
N THR A 367 7.88 -8.42 38.60
CA THR A 367 7.33 -7.70 39.76
C THR A 367 7.06 -8.62 40.95
N ILE A 368 7.10 -9.94 40.75
CA ILE A 368 6.84 -10.94 41.80
C ILE A 368 7.98 -10.90 42.84
N ARG A 369 7.60 -10.60 44.08
CA ARG A 369 8.50 -10.62 45.24
C ARG A 369 8.74 -12.05 45.71
N ILE A 370 9.98 -12.33 46.08
CA ILE A 370 10.40 -13.62 46.63
C ILE A 370 10.46 -13.49 48.16
N TYR A 371 9.83 -14.43 48.86
CA TYR A 371 9.83 -14.49 50.32
C TYR A 371 10.79 -15.57 50.84
N LEU A 372 11.13 -15.50 52.13
CA LEU A 372 11.90 -16.54 52.82
C LEU A 372 11.01 -17.75 53.15
N ASP A 373 10.54 -18.45 52.12
CA ASP A 373 9.51 -19.49 52.21
C ASP A 373 10.03 -20.90 51.87
N GLY A 374 11.35 -21.09 51.86
CA GLY A 374 11.98 -22.36 51.48
C GLY A 374 11.94 -22.65 49.98
N GLY A 375 11.73 -21.61 49.15
CA GLY A 375 11.75 -21.72 47.69
C GLY A 375 10.38 -22.00 47.07
N GLN A 376 9.28 -21.87 47.83
CA GLN A 376 7.92 -22.04 47.30
C GLN A 376 7.59 -20.95 46.28
N SER A 377 7.93 -19.69 46.58
CA SER A 377 7.76 -18.56 45.65
C SER A 377 8.48 -18.81 44.34
N ILE A 378 9.69 -19.37 44.40
CA ILE A 378 10.52 -19.66 43.23
C ILE A 378 9.89 -20.77 42.39
N ARG A 379 9.44 -21.87 43.02
CA ARG A 379 8.75 -22.95 42.31
C ARG A 379 7.46 -22.45 41.67
N ALA A 380 6.67 -21.64 42.38
CA ALA A 380 5.45 -21.06 41.83
C ALA A 380 5.71 -20.17 40.60
N ILE A 381 6.81 -19.39 40.61
CA ILE A 381 7.24 -18.64 39.42
C ILE A 381 7.56 -19.60 38.27
N ILE A 382 8.39 -20.62 38.49
CA ILE A 382 8.77 -21.58 37.43
C ILE A 382 7.54 -22.31 36.89
N GLU A 383 6.65 -22.80 37.76
CA GLU A 383 5.41 -23.47 37.39
C GLU A 383 4.51 -22.56 36.56
N ARG A 384 4.35 -21.29 36.96
CA ARG A 384 3.57 -20.29 36.20
C ARG A 384 4.17 -20.04 34.82
N VAL A 385 5.48 -19.84 34.72
CA VAL A 385 6.16 -19.61 33.43
C VAL A 385 6.07 -20.86 32.55
N THR A 386 6.22 -22.05 33.13
CA THR A 386 6.07 -23.33 32.42
C THR A 386 4.66 -23.49 31.86
N LYS A 387 3.63 -23.16 32.64
CA LYS A 387 2.24 -23.19 32.19
C LYS A 387 2.01 -22.22 31.02
N LEU A 388 2.48 -20.98 31.14
CA LEU A 388 2.34 -19.96 30.10
C LEU A 388 3.11 -20.34 28.82
N ALA A 389 4.25 -21.02 28.95
CA ALA A 389 4.99 -21.55 27.80
C ALA A 389 4.19 -22.60 27.04
N SER A 390 3.55 -23.54 27.75
CA SER A 390 2.66 -24.53 27.13
C SER A 390 1.44 -23.86 26.45
N GLU A 391 0.81 -22.88 27.09
CA GLU A 391 -0.32 -22.13 26.51
C GLU A 391 0.12 -21.36 25.24
N LEU A 392 1.34 -20.81 25.21
CA LEU A 392 1.89 -20.13 24.03
C LEU A 392 2.20 -21.11 22.88
N GLU A 393 2.67 -22.32 23.20
CA GLU A 393 2.91 -23.36 22.21
C GLU A 393 1.65 -23.81 21.49
N GLU A 394 0.56 -23.99 22.24
CA GLU A 394 -0.74 -24.30 21.65
C GLU A 394 -1.16 -23.26 20.61
N ILE A 395 -0.90 -21.96 20.88
CA ILE A 395 -1.15 -20.89 19.89
C ILE A 395 -0.25 -21.06 18.67
N THR A 396 1.04 -21.32 18.85
CA THR A 396 1.97 -21.47 17.72
C THR A 396 1.63 -22.66 16.82
N THR A 397 1.18 -23.77 17.39
CA THR A 397 0.76 -24.95 16.60
C THR A 397 -0.49 -24.70 15.77
N LEU A 398 -1.29 -23.69 16.11
CA LEU A 398 -2.49 -23.30 15.37
C LEU A 398 -2.19 -22.24 14.28
N LEU A 399 -0.98 -21.68 14.27
CA LEU A 399 -0.51 -20.69 13.30
C LEU A 399 0.26 -21.31 12.12
N GLU A 400 0.75 -22.54 12.29
CA GLU A 400 1.30 -23.41 11.23
C GLU A 400 0.17 -24.07 10.42
#